data_AF-A0A1Q7KRR9-F1
#
_entry.id   AF-A0A1Q7KRR9-F1
#
_cell.length_a   1.000
_cell.length_b   1.000
_cell.length_c   1.000
_cell.angle_alpha   90.00
_cell.angle_beta   90.00
_cell.angle_gamma   90.00
#
_symmetry.space_group_name_H-M   'P 1'
#
loop_
_entity.id
_entity.type
_entity.pdbx_description
1 polymer ?
#
loop_
_entity_poly.entity_id
_entity_poly.type
_entity_poly.pdbx_seq_one_letter_code
_entity_poly.pdbx_strand_id
1 'polypeptide(L)'
;MVGLVGGCAIPRRGLWLLAPSTSEAERLVAQADDLARTNAPREARNLYLRALRDFPDDPVAPRALYGLGQLRVDPKSPLRDYTVARTVFGRVATRYPSSAWAPQARAWHAVLTELLKHEADAARTRVDLERLKELDKELEEP
;
A
#
# COMPACT_ATOMS: atom_id res chain seq x y z
N MET A 1 -17.85 74.94 -3.97
CA MET A 1 -16.58 74.36 -3.48
C MET A 1 -16.93 72.98 -2.90
N VAL A 2 -16.37 71.93 -3.50
CA VAL A 2 -16.23 70.53 -3.01
C VAL A 2 -17.50 69.68 -2.78
N GLY A 3 -17.50 68.48 -3.38
CA GLY A 3 -18.45 67.40 -3.11
C GLY A 3 -18.18 66.19 -4.01
N LEU A 4 -17.00 65.60 -3.84
CA LEU A 4 -16.40 64.57 -4.70
C LEU A 4 -17.09 63.20 -4.56
N VAL A 5 -17.46 62.65 -5.72
CA VAL A 5 -17.69 61.25 -6.11
C VAL A 5 -17.30 60.18 -5.08
N GLY A 6 -18.30 59.49 -4.52
CA GLY A 6 -18.12 58.25 -3.76
C GLY A 6 -17.95 57.05 -4.70
N GLY A 7 -16.71 56.76 -5.09
CA GLY A 7 -16.36 55.56 -5.85
C GLY A 7 -16.15 54.36 -4.93
N CYS A 8 -16.99 53.33 -5.10
CA CYS A 8 -16.80 52.01 -4.49
C CYS A 8 -15.46 51.39 -4.95
N ALA A 9 -14.47 51.33 -4.07
CA ALA A 9 -13.28 50.51 -4.27
C ALA A 9 -13.47 49.18 -3.52
N ILE A 10 -14.00 48.17 -4.21
CA ILE A 10 -13.94 46.78 -3.75
C ILE A 10 -12.52 46.29 -4.05
N PRO A 11 -11.67 46.01 -3.05
CA PRO A 11 -10.36 45.44 -3.33
C PRO A 11 -10.57 44.03 -3.89
N ARG A 12 -10.20 43.83 -5.15
CA ARG A 12 -10.06 42.50 -5.76
C ARG A 12 -8.95 41.77 -5.00
N ARG A 13 -9.32 41.05 -3.93
CA ARG A 13 -8.46 40.01 -3.35
C ARG A 13 -8.18 39.01 -4.45
N GLY A 14 -6.97 39.07 -5.01
CA GLY A 14 -6.44 38.05 -5.89
C GLY A 14 -6.41 36.73 -5.12
N LEU A 15 -7.43 35.92 -5.34
CA LEU A 15 -7.44 34.54 -4.92
C LEU A 15 -6.43 33.83 -5.83
N TRP A 16 -5.18 33.73 -5.37
CA TRP A 16 -4.21 32.81 -5.94
C TRP A 16 -4.73 31.40 -5.70
N LEU A 17 -5.66 30.94 -6.53
CA LEU A 17 -5.90 29.52 -6.77
C LEU A 17 -4.66 29.00 -7.52
N LEU A 18 -3.55 28.89 -6.80
CA LEU A 18 -2.50 27.95 -7.15
C LEU A 18 -3.17 26.59 -7.05
N ALA A 19 -3.74 26.11 -8.16
CA ALA A 19 -4.08 24.72 -8.28
C ALA A 19 -2.81 23.94 -7.85
N PRO A 20 -2.91 22.99 -6.91
CA PRO A 20 -1.75 22.21 -6.54
C PRO A 20 -1.19 21.61 -7.82
N SER A 21 0.05 21.97 -8.17
CA SER A 21 0.75 21.34 -9.27
C SER A 21 0.97 19.89 -8.85
N THR A 22 0.11 18.99 -9.32
CA THR A 22 0.26 17.57 -9.03
C THR A 22 1.60 17.10 -9.57
N SER A 23 2.43 16.51 -8.72
CA SER A 23 3.74 16.04 -9.15
C SER A 23 3.56 14.90 -10.16
N GLU A 24 4.58 14.62 -10.97
CA GLU A 24 4.52 13.46 -11.87
C GLU A 24 4.33 12.16 -11.08
N ALA A 25 4.99 12.02 -9.93
CA ALA A 25 4.79 10.90 -9.03
C ALA A 25 3.33 10.77 -8.59
N GLU A 26 2.70 11.88 -8.21
CA GLU A 26 1.30 11.89 -7.78
C GLU A 26 0.35 11.46 -8.88
N ARG A 27 0.60 11.88 -10.13
CA ARG A 27 -0.17 11.44 -11.30
C ARG A 27 0.00 9.94 -11.57
N LEU A 28 1.23 9.44 -11.49
CA LEU A 28 1.51 8.00 -11.66
C LEU A 28 0.78 7.17 -10.59
N VAL A 29 0.80 7.62 -9.34
CA VAL A 29 0.11 6.94 -8.23
C VAL A 29 -1.40 7.00 -8.37
N ALA A 30 -1.96 8.15 -8.75
CA ALA A 30 -3.40 8.27 -9.00
C ALA A 30 -3.87 7.33 -10.11
N GLN A 31 -3.12 7.26 -11.22
CA GLN A 31 -3.41 6.32 -12.30
C GLN A 31 -3.26 4.86 -11.83
N ALA A 32 -2.28 4.56 -10.99
CA ALA A 32 -2.11 3.23 -10.41
C ALA A 32 -3.29 2.85 -9.51
N ASP A 33 -3.80 3.78 -8.70
CA ASP A 33 -4.99 3.58 -7.87
C ASP A 33 -6.22 3.28 -8.74
N ASP A 34 -6.39 3.99 -9.86
CA ASP A 34 -7.47 3.74 -10.82
C ASP A 34 -7.38 2.32 -11.41
N LEU A 35 -6.19 1.92 -11.87
CA LEU A 35 -5.95 0.58 -12.41
C LEU A 35 -6.14 -0.53 -11.38
N ALA A 36 -5.79 -0.26 -10.12
CA ALA A 36 -6.02 -1.20 -9.02
C ALA A 36 -7.53 -1.45 -8.81
N ARG A 37 -8.38 -0.43 -9.02
CA ARG A 37 -9.84 -0.56 -8.91
C ARG A 37 -10.49 -1.23 -10.12
N THR A 38 -9.93 -1.07 -11.32
CA THR A 38 -10.49 -1.65 -12.55
C THR A 38 -10.00 -3.07 -12.84
N ASN A 39 -9.42 -3.74 -11.85
CA ASN A 39 -8.90 -5.11 -11.94
C ASN A 39 -7.73 -5.26 -12.94
N ALA A 40 -6.88 -4.23 -13.05
CA ALA A 40 -5.61 -4.25 -13.77
C ALA A 40 -4.38 -4.21 -12.82
N PRO A 41 -4.23 -5.19 -11.91
CA PRO A 41 -3.26 -5.13 -10.81
C PRO A 41 -1.80 -5.15 -11.29
N ARG A 42 -1.51 -5.76 -12.45
CA ARG A 42 -0.15 -5.80 -13.02
C ARG A 42 0.30 -4.42 -13.49
N GLU A 43 -0.58 -3.67 -14.13
CA GLU A 43 -0.30 -2.32 -14.62
C GLU A 43 -0.21 -1.33 -13.47
N ALA A 44 -1.16 -1.41 -12.52
CA ALA A 44 -1.13 -0.65 -11.27
C ALA A 44 0.21 -0.81 -10.54
N ARG A 45 0.66 -2.06 -10.35
CA ARG A 45 1.96 -2.38 -9.75
C ARG A 45 3.11 -1.67 -10.49
N ASN A 46 3.12 -1.72 -11.82
CA ASN A 46 4.20 -1.14 -12.60
C ASN A 46 4.26 0.39 -12.43
N LEU A 47 3.12 1.07 -12.36
CA LEU A 47 3.05 2.51 -12.12
C LEU A 47 3.49 2.89 -10.70
N TYR A 48 3.07 2.14 -9.66
CA TYR A 48 3.57 2.37 -8.30
C TYR A 48 5.10 2.20 -8.21
N LEU A 49 5.62 1.13 -8.83
CA LEU A 49 7.07 0.88 -8.84
C LEU A 49 7.83 1.98 -9.58
N ARG A 50 7.27 2.48 -10.69
CA ARG A 50 7.84 3.61 -11.43
C ARG A 50 7.86 4.88 -10.58
N ALA A 51 6.75 5.21 -9.91
CA ALA A 51 6.70 6.37 -9.02
C ALA A 51 7.76 6.30 -7.91
N LEU A 52 7.92 5.14 -7.28
CA LEU A 52 8.90 4.93 -6.21
C LEU A 52 10.36 4.92 -6.68
N ARG A 53 10.61 4.50 -7.93
CA ARG A 53 11.95 4.46 -8.52
C ARG A 53 12.38 5.84 -9.00
N ASP A 54 11.50 6.52 -9.73
CA ASP A 54 11.81 7.77 -10.42
C ASP A 54 11.70 8.97 -9.45
N PHE A 55 10.87 8.85 -8.39
CA PHE A 55 10.60 9.91 -7.42
C PHE A 55 10.64 9.38 -5.97
N PRO A 56 11.80 8.89 -5.49
CA PRO A 56 11.91 8.21 -4.20
C PRO A 56 11.63 9.09 -2.98
N ASP A 57 11.82 10.41 -3.09
CA ASP A 57 11.64 11.39 -2.01
C ASP A 57 10.32 12.17 -2.13
N ASP A 58 9.48 11.85 -3.11
CA ASP A 58 8.19 12.52 -3.29
C ASP A 58 7.23 12.17 -2.12
N PRO A 59 6.48 13.15 -1.58
CA PRO A 59 5.51 12.92 -0.51
C PRO A 59 4.45 11.83 -0.80
N VAL A 60 4.23 11.47 -2.07
CA VAL A 60 3.30 10.40 -2.47
C VAL A 60 3.88 8.99 -2.28
N ALA A 61 5.19 8.84 -2.07
CA ALA A 61 5.86 7.54 -1.89
C ALA A 61 5.17 6.59 -0.87
N PRO A 62 4.75 7.02 0.33
CA PRO A 62 4.01 6.14 1.25
C PRO A 62 2.68 5.63 0.69
N ARG A 63 1.96 6.43 -0.12
CA ARG A 63 0.74 5.99 -0.81
C ARG A 63 1.06 4.91 -1.84
N ALA A 64 2.10 5.10 -2.64
CA ALA A 64 2.52 4.14 -3.65
C ALA A 64 2.92 2.78 -3.03
N LEU A 65 3.70 2.80 -1.95
CA LEU A 65 4.04 1.59 -1.21
C LEU A 65 2.81 0.93 -0.58
N TYR A 66 1.91 1.71 0.00
CA TYR A 66 0.67 1.17 0.56
C TYR A 66 -0.19 0.50 -0.52
N GLY A 67 -0.35 1.13 -1.69
CA GLY A 67 -1.03 0.56 -2.85
C GLY A 67 -0.40 -0.75 -3.34
N LEU A 68 0.94 -0.84 -3.39
CA LEU A 68 1.64 -2.11 -3.67
C LEU A 68 1.30 -3.20 -2.64
N GLY A 69 1.21 -2.84 -1.36
CA GLY A 69 0.78 -3.77 -0.31
C GLY A 69 -0.66 -4.25 -0.55
N GLN A 70 -1.57 -3.36 -0.91
CA GLN A 70 -2.97 -3.69 -1.20
C GLN A 70 -3.11 -4.69 -2.36
N LEU A 71 -2.35 -4.49 -3.45
CA LEU A 71 -2.34 -5.42 -4.58
C LEU A 71 -1.85 -6.84 -4.20
N ARG A 72 -1.08 -6.96 -3.12
CA ARG A 72 -0.52 -8.24 -2.64
C ARG A 72 -1.41 -8.94 -1.60
N VAL A 73 -2.28 -8.21 -0.90
CA VAL A 73 -3.26 -8.82 0.03
C VAL A 73 -4.61 -9.11 -0.60
N ASP A 74 -4.93 -8.51 -1.75
CA ASP A 74 -6.19 -8.77 -2.43
C ASP A 74 -6.29 -10.25 -2.84
N PRO A 75 -7.26 -11.02 -2.33
CA PRO A 75 -7.43 -12.43 -2.66
C PRO A 75 -7.71 -12.68 -4.14
N LYS A 76 -8.27 -11.69 -4.86
CA LYS A 76 -8.59 -11.75 -6.29
C LYS A 76 -7.42 -11.32 -7.17
N SER A 77 -6.40 -10.70 -6.59
CA SER A 77 -5.24 -10.25 -7.34
C SER A 77 -4.36 -11.45 -7.74
N PRO A 78 -3.96 -11.56 -9.02
CA PRO A 78 -2.98 -12.54 -9.46
C PRO A 78 -1.57 -12.25 -8.92
N LEU A 79 -1.39 -11.12 -8.22
CA LEU A 79 -0.16 -10.76 -7.55
C LEU A 79 -0.17 -11.14 -6.07
N ARG A 80 -1.22 -11.78 -5.56
CA ARG A 80 -1.36 -12.09 -4.14
C ARG A 80 -0.14 -12.81 -3.59
N ASP A 81 0.45 -12.22 -2.55
CA ASP A 81 1.62 -12.73 -1.86
C ASP A 81 1.70 -12.06 -0.48
N TYR A 82 1.27 -12.78 0.56
CA TYR A 82 1.19 -12.26 1.92
C TYR A 82 2.56 -11.98 2.54
N THR A 83 3.60 -12.72 2.13
CA THR A 83 4.98 -12.51 2.59
C THR A 83 5.54 -11.19 2.05
N VAL A 84 5.33 -10.93 0.76
CA VAL A 84 5.71 -9.66 0.14
C VAL A 84 4.86 -8.52 0.69
N ALA A 85 3.54 -8.73 0.86
CA ALA A 85 2.65 -7.73 1.45
C ALA A 85 3.12 -7.29 2.83
N ARG A 86 3.44 -8.25 3.72
CA ARG A 86 3.96 -7.97 5.07
C ARG A 86 5.19 -7.07 4.99
N THR A 87 6.14 -7.44 4.13
CA THR A 87 7.38 -6.68 3.94
C THR A 87 7.11 -5.24 3.48
N VAL A 88 6.21 -5.06 2.50
CA VAL A 88 5.86 -3.74 1.95
C VAL A 88 5.16 -2.87 2.98
N PHE A 89 4.18 -3.39 3.72
CA PHE A 89 3.52 -2.64 4.78
C PHE A 89 4.45 -2.29 5.93
N GLY A 90 5.37 -3.20 6.29
CA GLY A 90 6.43 -2.91 7.26
C GLY A 90 7.31 -1.74 6.83
N ARG A 91 7.62 -1.63 5.53
CA ARG A 91 8.38 -0.49 4.99
C ARG A 91 7.63 0.83 5.09
N VAL A 92 6.31 0.84 4.86
CA VAL A 92 5.49 2.06 5.06
C VAL A 92 5.54 2.50 6.52
N ALA A 93 5.33 1.56 7.44
CA ALA A 93 5.31 1.83 8.87
C ALA A 93 6.65 2.33 9.42
N THR A 94 7.76 1.81 8.90
CA THR A 94 9.13 2.12 9.38
C THR A 94 9.73 3.34 8.71
N ARG A 95 9.56 3.49 7.39
CA ARG A 95 10.17 4.60 6.64
C ARG A 95 9.31 5.86 6.62
N TYR A 96 8.00 5.74 6.77
CA TYR A 96 7.06 6.86 6.74
C TYR A 96 6.14 6.89 7.97
N PRO A 97 6.68 6.88 9.21
CA PRO A 97 5.90 6.67 10.42
C PRO A 97 4.85 7.77 10.69
N SER A 98 5.08 8.99 10.18
CA SER A 98 4.18 10.15 10.28
C SER A 98 3.20 10.28 9.11
N SER A 99 3.28 9.42 8.08
CA SER A 99 2.37 9.47 6.94
C SER A 99 0.96 9.00 7.32
N ALA A 100 -0.05 9.50 6.59
CA ALA A 100 -1.44 9.07 6.75
C ALA A 100 -1.65 7.56 6.53
N TRP A 101 -0.72 6.91 5.82
CA TRP A 101 -0.77 5.47 5.49
C TRP A 101 -0.16 4.58 6.57
N ALA A 102 0.63 5.15 7.49
CA ALA A 102 1.39 4.39 8.47
C ALA A 102 0.52 3.61 9.48
N PRO A 103 -0.58 4.18 10.04
CA PRO A 103 -1.43 3.43 10.97
C PRO A 103 -2.01 2.16 10.33
N GLN A 104 -2.56 2.30 9.12
CA GLN A 104 -3.17 1.18 8.41
C GLN A 104 -2.12 0.16 7.94
N ALA A 105 -0.95 0.62 7.52
CA ALA A 105 0.16 -0.27 7.18
C ALA A 105 0.67 -1.06 8.40
N ARG A 106 0.73 -0.45 9.60
CA ARG A 106 1.07 -1.17 10.83
C ARG A 106 0.05 -2.27 11.14
N ALA A 107 -1.24 -1.97 11.01
CA ALA A 107 -2.30 -2.94 11.21
C ALA A 107 -2.16 -4.12 10.23
N TRP A 108 -1.96 -3.85 8.94
CA TRP A 108 -1.71 -4.90 7.95
C TRP A 108 -0.46 -5.71 8.24
N HIS A 109 0.65 -5.06 8.58
CA HIS A 109 1.90 -5.74 8.94
C HIS A 109 1.68 -6.71 10.11
N ALA A 110 0.98 -6.28 11.17
CA ALA A 110 0.70 -7.11 12.33
C ALA A 110 -0.18 -8.33 11.97
N VAL A 111 -1.30 -8.11 11.27
CA VAL A 111 -2.21 -9.19 10.85
C VAL A 111 -1.48 -10.21 9.96
N LEU A 112 -0.70 -9.74 8.99
CA LEU A 112 0.04 -10.62 8.10
C LEU A 112 1.17 -11.37 8.82
N THR A 113 1.75 -10.78 9.88
CA THR A 113 2.75 -11.46 10.70
C THR A 113 2.13 -12.65 11.43
N GLU A 114 0.98 -12.46 12.09
CA GLU A 114 0.30 -13.56 12.77
C GLU A 114 -0.25 -14.60 11.80
N LEU A 115 -0.84 -14.18 10.67
CA LEU A 115 -1.32 -15.09 9.63
C LEU A 115 -0.21 -16.04 9.16
N LEU A 116 0.93 -15.49 8.76
CA LEU A 116 2.05 -16.27 8.22
C LEU A 116 2.66 -17.20 9.28
N LYS A 117 2.69 -16.76 10.54
CA LYS A 117 3.12 -17.60 11.66
C LYS A 117 2.18 -18.80 11.83
N HIS A 118 0.87 -18.57 11.86
CA HIS A 118 -0.12 -19.64 11.98
C HIS A 118 -0.10 -20.60 10.79
N GLU A 119 0.09 -20.11 9.56
CA GLU A 119 0.27 -20.97 8.38
C GLU A 119 1.51 -21.86 8.50
N ALA A 120 2.63 -21.32 9.00
CA ALA A 120 3.85 -22.09 9.21
C ALA A 120 3.73 -23.11 10.36
N ASP A 121 3.05 -22.77 11.45
CA ASP A 121 2.74 -23.70 12.54
C ASP A 121 1.86 -24.85 12.02
N ALA A 122 0.78 -24.54 11.30
CA ALA A 122 -0.13 -25.55 10.74
C ALA A 122 0.56 -26.48 9.74
N ALA A 123 1.46 -25.96 8.90
CA ALA A 123 2.25 -26.75 7.98
C ALA A 123 3.17 -27.74 8.71
N ARG A 124 3.84 -27.29 9.78
CA ARG A 124 4.69 -28.15 10.62
C ARG A 124 3.89 -29.28 11.27
N THR A 125 2.77 -28.96 11.90
CA THR A 125 1.91 -29.97 12.54
C THR A 125 1.43 -31.04 11.56
N ARG A 126 1.14 -30.67 10.30
CA ARG A 126 0.75 -31.63 9.26
C ARG A 126 1.89 -32.60 8.92
N VAL A 127 3.10 -32.08 8.72
CA VAL A 127 4.29 -32.87 8.43
C VAL A 127 4.61 -33.83 9.58
N ASP A 128 4.54 -33.34 10.83
CA ASP A 128 4.79 -34.17 12.01
C ASP A 128 3.77 -35.31 12.12
N LEU A 129 2.50 -35.03 11.81
CA LEU A 129 1.43 -36.03 11.83
C LEU A 129 1.58 -37.09 10.72
N GLU A 130 2.06 -36.71 9.54
CA GLU A 130 2.37 -37.66 8.45
C GLU A 130 3.51 -38.58 8.85
N ARG A 131 4.61 -38.03 9.40
CA ARG A 131 5.75 -38.81 9.88
C ARG A 131 5.36 -39.79 10.99
N LEU A 132 4.50 -39.38 11.92
CA LEU A 132 4.03 -40.28 12.99
C LEU A 132 3.24 -41.48 12.43
N LYS A 133 2.43 -41.27 11.39
CA LYS A 133 1.68 -42.36 10.74
C LYS A 133 2.58 -43.33 9.97
N GLU A 134 3.64 -42.83 9.36
CA GLU A 134 4.64 -43.68 8.69
C GLU A 134 5.34 -44.58 9.71
N LEU A 135 5.77 -44.02 10.84
CA LEU A 135 6.39 -44.78 11.92
C LEU A 135 5.44 -45.83 12.50
N ASP A 136 4.17 -45.48 12.70
CA ASP A 136 3.14 -46.41 13.19
C ASP A 136 2.98 -47.60 12.24
N LYS A 137 2.92 -47.34 10.93
CA LYS A 137 2.86 -48.39 9.90
C LYS A 137 4.11 -49.28 9.87
N GLU A 138 5.30 -48.70 9.99
CA GLU A 138 6.57 -49.47 10.03
C GLU A 138 6.64 -50.41 11.25
N LEU A 139 6.02 -50.01 12.37
CA LEU A 139 5.93 -50.85 13.57
C LEU A 139 4.88 -51.97 13.44
N GLU A 140 3.89 -51.81 12.56
CA GLU A 140 2.83 -52.80 12.30
C GLU A 140 3.19 -53.83 11.21
N GLU A 141 4.18 -53.57 10.36
CA GLU A 141 4.68 -54.51 9.34
C GLU A 141 5.93 -55.28 9.88
N PRO A 142 5.78 -56.53 10.38
CA PRO A 142 6.89 -57.33 10.95
C PRO A 142 7.86 -57.90 9.90
#